data_AF-A0A1H9HHM3-F1
#
_entry.id   AF-A0A1H9HHM3-F1
#
_cell.length_a   1.000
_cell.length_b   1.000
_cell.length_c   1.000
_cell.angle_alpha   90.00
_cell.angle_beta   90.00
_cell.angle_gamma   90.00
#
_symmetry.space_group_name_H-M   'P 1'
#
loop_
_entity.id
_entity.type
_entity.pdbx_description
1 polymer ?
#
loop_
_entity_poly.entity_id
_entity_poly.type
_entity_poly.pdbx_seq_one_letter_code
_entity_poly.pdbx_strand_id
1 'polypeptide(L)'
;MRWAWAAVAAVIVLAGGIFVFRTVTAAGGGGVVVQTVQPTRAPVVTTTTAPAPGSSDADPDPDRPTEVVNVVAVDEAGNPAAGYQVTDGGEVENCRPSPAAAGAGVFACSPTAESADVCWPTPSPRVLLCGDSPWKTSLRRTTTADRIDRTPSGAEAEPWGLELADGAKCRRRNGGSWPGRADGLAGAYHCDREDVFVLSGGGPVVNRTNPAWTVKIGGLSADNGDFPPPADVRVVKAYFAASP
;
A
#
# COMPACT_ATOMS: atom_id res chain seq x y z
N MET A 1 -22.22 -45.48 -31.19
CA MET A 1 -23.38 -44.61 -31.48
C MET A 1 -22.86 -43.29 -32.02
N ARG A 2 -23.19 -42.99 -33.28
CA ARG A 2 -22.95 -41.71 -33.95
C ARG A 2 -24.19 -40.83 -33.70
N TRP A 3 -24.06 -39.51 -33.59
CA TRP A 3 -24.96 -38.48 -34.17
C TRP A 3 -24.51 -37.05 -33.80
N ALA A 4 -23.78 -36.48 -34.74
CA ALA A 4 -23.81 -35.14 -35.31
C ALA A 4 -24.93 -34.11 -34.96
N TRP A 5 -24.47 -32.85 -34.78
CA TRP A 5 -25.01 -31.53 -35.17
C TRP A 5 -26.35 -30.98 -34.62
N ALA A 6 -26.30 -29.75 -34.05
CA ALA A 6 -26.93 -28.55 -34.64
C ALA A 6 -26.60 -27.27 -33.84
N ALA A 7 -26.10 -26.24 -34.54
CA ALA A 7 -26.16 -24.84 -34.12
C ALA A 7 -27.57 -24.27 -34.40
N VAL A 8 -27.94 -23.13 -33.80
CA VAL A 8 -28.60 -21.97 -34.47
C VAL A 8 -29.04 -20.87 -33.48
N ALA A 9 -28.67 -19.64 -33.89
CA ALA A 9 -29.29 -18.31 -33.76
C ALA A 9 -29.51 -17.59 -32.42
N ALA A 10 -29.00 -16.35 -32.45
CA ALA A 10 -29.30 -15.21 -31.61
C ALA A 10 -30.72 -14.65 -31.82
N VAL A 11 -31.29 -14.05 -30.78
CA VAL A 11 -32.37 -13.07 -30.87
C VAL A 11 -32.04 -11.87 -29.96
N ILE A 12 -31.92 -10.72 -30.60
CA ILE A 12 -31.77 -9.38 -30.02
C ILE A 12 -33.15 -8.90 -29.57
N VAL A 13 -33.28 -8.38 -28.35
CA VAL A 13 -34.43 -7.56 -27.94
C VAL A 13 -33.90 -6.22 -27.43
N LEU A 14 -34.16 -5.18 -28.22
CA LEU A 14 -34.04 -3.77 -27.90
C LEU A 14 -35.24 -3.35 -27.03
N ALA A 15 -34.98 -2.73 -25.88
CA ALA A 15 -35.99 -1.98 -25.12
C ALA A 15 -35.49 -0.54 -24.94
N GLY A 16 -36.02 0.36 -25.77
CA GLY A 16 -35.78 1.79 -25.70
C GLY A 16 -36.49 2.43 -24.52
N GLY A 17 -35.74 3.11 -23.67
CA GLY A 17 -36.27 3.97 -22.61
C GLY A 17 -36.61 5.36 -23.17
N ILE A 18 -37.89 5.72 -23.11
CA ILE A 18 -38.43 7.03 -23.47
C ILE A 18 -38.05 8.04 -22.38
N PHE A 19 -37.23 9.04 -22.71
CA PHE A 19 -36.99 10.21 -21.86
C PHE A 19 -38.11 11.24 -22.07
N VAL A 20 -38.91 11.48 -21.03
CA VAL A 20 -39.93 12.54 -21.00
C VAL A 20 -39.26 13.85 -20.60
N PHE A 21 -39.11 14.77 -21.55
CA PHE A 21 -38.77 16.16 -21.28
C PHE A 21 -39.98 16.88 -20.68
N ARG A 22 -39.90 17.31 -19.42
CA ARG A 22 -40.81 18.31 -18.85
C ARG A 22 -40.22 19.70 -19.09
N THR A 23 -40.81 20.42 -20.04
CA THR A 23 -40.61 21.86 -20.22
C THR A 23 -41.50 22.61 -19.22
N VAL A 24 -40.90 23.43 -18.36
CA VAL A 24 -41.61 24.41 -17.54
C VAL A 24 -41.33 25.78 -18.13
N THR A 25 -42.33 26.33 -18.82
CA THR A 25 -42.41 27.74 -19.21
C THR A 25 -42.97 28.54 -18.03
N ALA A 26 -42.18 29.48 -17.51
CA ALA A 26 -42.68 30.54 -16.64
C ALA A 26 -42.45 31.89 -17.34
N ALA A 27 -43.55 32.51 -17.74
CA ALA A 27 -43.61 33.89 -18.18
C ALA A 27 -43.74 34.80 -16.96
N GLY A 28 -42.91 35.83 -16.87
CA GLY A 28 -42.97 36.85 -15.84
C GLY A 28 -42.22 38.09 -16.29
N GLY A 29 -42.96 39.07 -16.81
CA GLY A 29 -42.43 40.38 -17.17
C GLY A 29 -42.15 41.23 -15.94
N GLY A 30 -41.17 42.12 -16.06
CA GLY A 30 -40.89 43.15 -15.05
C GLY A 30 -39.52 43.79 -15.21
N GLY A 31 -39.49 44.96 -15.88
CA GLY A 31 -38.55 46.05 -15.62
C GLY A 31 -37.06 45.81 -15.85
N VAL A 32 -36.55 46.25 -17.00
CA VAL A 32 -35.11 46.50 -17.19
C VAL A 32 -34.75 47.82 -16.48
N VAL A 33 -34.04 47.73 -15.35
CA VAL A 33 -33.36 48.87 -14.74
C VAL A 33 -31.93 48.90 -15.27
N VAL A 34 -31.62 49.87 -16.13
CA VAL A 34 -30.25 50.14 -16.58
C VAL A 34 -29.53 50.88 -15.46
N GLN A 35 -28.71 50.18 -14.70
CA GLN A 35 -27.88 50.76 -13.65
C GLN A 35 -26.47 51.03 -14.23
N THR A 36 -26.16 52.30 -14.48
CA THR A 36 -24.83 52.73 -14.92
C THR A 36 -23.85 52.63 -13.73
N VAL A 37 -22.96 51.63 -13.76
CA VAL A 37 -21.92 51.45 -12.74
C VAL A 37 -20.71 52.31 -13.08
N GLN A 38 -20.35 53.24 -12.19
CA GLN A 38 -19.13 54.04 -12.25
C GLN A 38 -17.87 53.15 -12.16
N PRO A 39 -16.80 53.43 -12.93
CA PRO A 39 -15.54 52.72 -12.79
C PRO A 39 -14.86 53.15 -11.48
N THR A 40 -15.00 52.32 -10.45
CA THR A 40 -14.24 52.46 -9.20
C THR A 40 -12.83 51.96 -9.47
N ARG A 41 -11.82 52.83 -9.22
CA ARG A 41 -10.39 52.45 -9.25
C ARG A 41 -10.20 51.19 -8.42
N ALA A 42 -9.71 50.12 -9.05
CA ALA A 42 -9.30 48.91 -8.36
C ALA A 42 -8.23 49.26 -7.31
N PRO A 43 -8.33 48.78 -6.06
CA PRO A 43 -7.20 48.84 -5.14
C PRO A 43 -6.07 48.01 -5.75
N VAL A 44 -4.87 48.58 -5.77
CA VAL A 44 -3.64 47.83 -6.07
C VAL A 44 -3.50 46.80 -4.95
N VAL A 45 -3.88 45.56 -5.23
CA VAL A 45 -3.59 44.43 -4.35
C VAL A 45 -2.09 44.19 -4.48
N THR A 46 -1.33 44.66 -3.49
CA THR A 46 0.03 44.21 -3.29
C THR A 46 -0.05 42.72 -2.97
N THR A 47 0.23 41.87 -3.95
CA THR A 47 0.41 40.44 -3.73
C THR A 47 1.65 40.27 -2.86
N THR A 48 1.48 40.34 -1.55
CA THR A 48 2.45 39.79 -0.60
C THR A 48 2.54 38.31 -0.93
N THR A 49 3.62 37.91 -1.59
CA THR A 49 4.01 36.51 -1.74
C THR A 49 4.03 35.91 -0.34
N ALA A 50 2.98 35.18 0.01
CA ALA A 50 2.98 34.33 1.18
C ALA A 50 4.14 33.32 0.98
N PRO A 51 5.06 33.18 1.94
CA PRO A 51 6.03 32.11 1.88
C PRO A 51 5.25 30.79 1.78
N ALA A 52 5.67 29.92 0.86
CA ALA A 52 5.14 28.56 0.77
C ALA A 52 5.19 27.92 2.17
N PRO A 53 4.19 27.11 2.57
CA PRO A 53 4.31 26.26 3.74
C PRO A 53 5.29 25.12 3.42
N GLY A 54 6.57 25.47 3.29
CA GLY A 54 7.69 24.57 3.44
C GLY A 54 8.00 24.49 4.92
N SER A 55 7.25 23.66 5.64
CA SER A 55 7.64 23.22 6.97
C SER A 55 7.57 21.71 6.94
N SER A 56 8.63 21.16 6.34
CA SER A 56 9.18 19.91 6.84
C SER A 56 9.26 20.08 8.35
N ASP A 57 8.46 19.33 9.10
CA ASP A 57 8.80 19.07 10.48
C ASP A 57 10.18 18.43 10.42
N ALA A 58 11.20 19.25 10.63
CA ALA A 58 12.57 18.81 10.60
C ALA A 58 12.68 17.77 11.70
N ASP A 59 13.20 16.60 11.34
CA ASP A 59 13.41 15.52 12.28
C ASP A 59 14.17 16.05 13.49
N PRO A 60 13.59 16.00 14.71
CA PRO A 60 14.21 16.59 15.89
C PRO A 60 15.51 15.86 16.29
N ASP A 61 15.75 14.67 15.77
CA ASP A 61 16.93 13.87 16.08
C ASP A 61 17.36 13.03 14.85
N PRO A 62 18.05 13.65 13.87
CA PRO A 62 18.38 13.02 12.60
C PRO A 62 19.47 11.94 12.70
N ASP A 63 20.27 11.95 13.78
CA ASP A 63 21.36 11.00 14.00
C ASP A 63 20.94 9.80 14.85
N ARG A 64 19.70 9.80 15.40
CA ARG A 64 19.20 8.71 16.21
C ARG A 64 19.19 7.40 15.42
N PRO A 65 19.81 6.33 15.95
CA PRO A 65 19.77 5.02 15.32
C PRO A 65 18.34 4.51 15.14
N THR A 66 18.09 3.84 14.02
CA THR A 66 16.83 3.16 13.75
C THR A 66 16.63 2.00 14.72
N GLU A 67 15.47 1.91 15.34
CA GLU A 67 15.08 0.78 16.19
C GLU A 67 14.66 -0.40 15.31
N VAL A 68 15.33 -1.54 15.47
CA VAL A 68 14.95 -2.78 14.78
C VAL A 68 14.01 -3.58 15.67
N VAL A 69 12.83 -3.91 15.16
CA VAL A 69 11.80 -4.67 15.87
C VAL A 69 11.57 -6.00 15.18
N ASN A 70 11.84 -7.10 15.88
CA ASN A 70 11.54 -8.44 15.39
C ASN A 70 10.16 -8.88 15.89
N VAL A 71 9.20 -8.94 14.98
CA VAL A 71 7.83 -9.38 15.27
C VAL A 71 7.79 -10.90 15.24
N VAL A 72 7.48 -11.48 16.39
CA VAL A 72 7.33 -12.93 16.59
C VAL A 72 5.88 -13.20 16.96
N ALA A 73 5.09 -13.66 15.98
CA ALA A 73 3.65 -13.84 16.15
C ALA A 73 3.23 -15.27 16.55
N VAL A 74 4.19 -16.18 16.64
CA VAL A 74 3.99 -17.56 17.09
C VAL A 74 4.96 -17.93 18.20
N ASP A 75 4.61 -18.89 19.03
CA ASP A 75 5.49 -19.50 20.03
C ASP A 75 6.41 -20.58 19.42
N GLU A 76 7.29 -21.17 20.23
CA GLU A 76 8.23 -22.21 19.79
C GLU A 76 7.53 -23.44 19.17
N ALA A 77 6.31 -23.71 19.62
CA ALA A 77 5.49 -24.79 19.09
C ALA A 77 4.76 -24.39 17.79
N GLY A 78 4.79 -23.12 17.37
CA GLY A 78 4.08 -22.62 16.19
C GLY A 78 2.60 -22.34 16.45
N ASN A 79 2.18 -22.22 17.72
CA ASN A 79 0.87 -21.69 18.08
C ASN A 79 0.91 -20.16 18.09
N PRO A 80 -0.23 -19.46 17.98
CA PRO A 80 -0.26 -18.00 18.11
C PRO A 80 0.36 -17.54 19.43
N ALA A 81 1.26 -16.56 19.37
CA ALA A 81 1.84 -15.97 20.56
C ALA A 81 0.77 -15.25 21.41
N ALA A 82 1.05 -15.05 22.70
CA ALA A 82 0.11 -14.38 23.60
C ALA A 82 -0.32 -13.00 23.07
N GLY A 83 -1.63 -12.73 23.07
CA GLY A 83 -2.21 -11.49 22.56
C GLY A 83 -2.55 -11.50 21.07
N TYR A 84 -2.12 -12.51 20.31
CA TYR A 84 -2.56 -12.69 18.92
C TYR A 84 -3.89 -13.43 18.84
N GLN A 85 -4.75 -12.96 17.94
CA GLN A 85 -6.03 -13.58 17.63
C GLN A 85 -5.98 -14.24 16.25
N VAL A 86 -6.62 -15.39 16.11
CA VAL A 86 -6.67 -16.13 14.85
C VAL A 86 -8.06 -16.07 14.24
N THR A 87 -8.14 -15.68 12.98
CA THR A 87 -9.35 -15.80 12.16
C THR A 87 -9.12 -16.79 11.02
N ASP A 88 -10.20 -17.19 10.35
CA ASP A 88 -10.08 -18.01 9.15
C ASP A 88 -9.46 -17.19 8.00
N GLY A 89 -8.66 -17.87 7.18
CA GLY A 89 -8.07 -17.35 5.95
C GLY A 89 -8.33 -18.29 4.77
N GLY A 90 -7.79 -17.93 3.61
CA GLY A 90 -7.93 -18.72 2.38
C GLY A 90 -6.86 -19.81 2.20
N GLU A 91 -6.88 -20.39 1.01
CA GLU A 91 -5.84 -21.28 0.54
C GLU A 91 -4.68 -20.50 -0.09
N VAL A 92 -3.45 -20.92 0.19
CA VAL A 92 -2.22 -20.36 -0.34
C VAL A 92 -1.34 -21.45 -0.96
N GLU A 93 -0.45 -21.04 -1.85
CA GLU A 93 0.43 -21.92 -2.61
C GLU A 93 1.78 -21.27 -2.88
N ASN A 94 2.72 -22.03 -3.47
CA ASN A 94 4.02 -21.54 -3.90
C ASN A 94 4.79 -20.78 -2.79
N CYS A 95 4.67 -21.29 -1.55
CA CYS A 95 5.31 -20.68 -0.39
C CYS A 95 6.84 -20.76 -0.49
N ARG A 96 7.49 -19.63 -0.21
CA ARG A 96 8.95 -19.46 -0.23
C ARG A 96 9.37 -18.64 0.98
N PRO A 97 10.66 -18.62 1.37
CA PRO A 97 11.11 -17.74 2.44
C PRO A 97 10.69 -16.28 2.20
N SER A 98 10.13 -15.64 3.22
CA SER A 98 9.67 -14.26 3.10
C SER A 98 10.87 -13.32 2.93
N PRO A 99 10.80 -12.32 2.04
CA PRO A 99 11.79 -11.25 2.00
C PRO A 99 11.88 -10.44 3.31
N ALA A 100 10.83 -10.50 4.14
CA ALA A 100 10.79 -9.83 5.43
C ALA A 100 11.26 -10.70 6.61
N ALA A 101 11.73 -11.91 6.33
CA ALA A 101 12.15 -12.86 7.35
C ALA A 101 13.54 -12.50 7.92
N ALA A 102 13.57 -12.09 9.19
CA ALA A 102 14.78 -12.04 10.00
C ALA A 102 15.16 -13.47 10.45
N GLY A 103 15.63 -14.29 9.51
CA GLY A 103 16.02 -15.68 9.74
C GLY A 103 15.10 -16.70 9.06
N ALA A 104 15.16 -17.95 9.52
CA ALA A 104 14.35 -19.03 9.00
C ALA A 104 12.92 -19.02 9.54
N GLY A 105 12.00 -19.77 8.92
CA GLY A 105 10.70 -20.06 9.50
C GLY A 105 9.60 -19.02 9.25
N VAL A 106 9.83 -18.05 8.36
CA VAL A 106 8.80 -17.11 7.90
C VAL A 106 8.70 -17.18 6.37
N PHE A 107 7.47 -17.28 5.88
CA PHE A 107 7.17 -17.55 4.47
C PHE A 107 6.34 -16.44 3.83
N ALA A 108 6.54 -16.27 2.53
CA ALA A 108 5.66 -15.54 1.64
C ALA A 108 5.03 -16.53 0.65
N CYS A 109 3.72 -16.48 0.50
CA CYS A 109 2.94 -17.37 -0.36
C CYS A 109 2.08 -16.58 -1.36
N SER A 110 1.66 -17.28 -2.41
CA SER A 110 0.72 -16.80 -3.42
C SER A 110 -0.71 -17.29 -3.14
N PRO A 111 -1.73 -16.64 -3.72
CA PRO A 111 -1.65 -15.37 -4.45
C PRO A 111 -1.47 -14.18 -3.51
N THR A 112 -0.94 -13.06 -4.00
CA THR A 112 -0.75 -11.85 -3.17
C THR A 112 -2.07 -11.25 -2.68
N ALA A 113 -3.20 -11.59 -3.32
CA ALA A 113 -4.54 -11.23 -2.86
C ALA A 113 -4.85 -11.79 -1.46
N GLU A 114 -4.25 -12.92 -1.09
CA GLU A 114 -4.34 -13.50 0.25
C GLU A 114 -3.46 -12.77 1.26
N SER A 115 -2.78 -11.67 0.91
CA SER A 115 -1.91 -10.88 1.79
C SER A 115 -0.93 -11.74 2.61
N ALA A 116 -0.45 -12.84 2.02
CA ALA A 116 0.30 -13.90 2.68
C ALA A 116 1.82 -13.72 2.52
N ASP A 117 2.35 -12.49 2.57
CA ASP A 117 3.79 -12.21 2.43
C ASP A 117 4.60 -12.41 3.72
N VAL A 118 3.91 -12.59 4.86
CA VAL A 118 4.51 -12.94 6.15
C VAL A 118 3.63 -13.98 6.85
N CYS A 119 4.08 -15.24 6.84
CA CYS A 119 3.37 -16.36 7.42
C CYS A 119 4.30 -17.27 8.23
N TRP A 120 3.82 -17.74 9.38
CA TRP A 120 4.52 -18.67 10.26
C TRP A 120 3.91 -20.07 10.15
N PRO A 121 4.74 -21.13 10.04
CA PRO A 121 4.25 -22.51 10.02
C PRO A 121 3.72 -22.92 11.40
N THR A 122 2.66 -23.73 11.40
CA THR A 122 2.10 -24.35 12.62
C THR A 122 2.62 -25.79 12.79
N PRO A 123 2.30 -26.51 13.89
CA PRO A 123 2.53 -27.95 13.98
C PRO A 123 1.90 -28.77 12.85
N SER A 124 0.83 -28.26 12.24
CA SER A 124 0.22 -28.88 11.08
C SER A 124 1.00 -28.47 9.83
N PRO A 125 1.64 -29.41 9.10
CA PRO A 125 2.62 -29.09 8.05
C PRO A 125 2.03 -28.43 6.79
N ARG A 126 0.72 -28.18 6.78
CA ARG A 126 -0.06 -27.60 5.69
C ARG A 126 -0.87 -26.38 6.11
N VAL A 127 -0.62 -25.87 7.32
CA VAL A 127 -1.33 -24.73 7.89
C VAL A 127 -0.32 -23.70 8.31
N LEU A 128 -0.55 -22.46 7.90
CA LEU A 128 0.23 -21.30 8.31
C LEU A 128 -0.67 -20.29 9.03
N LEU A 129 -0.04 -19.45 9.84
CA LEU A 129 -0.64 -18.26 10.42
C LEU A 129 -0.02 -17.06 9.72
N CYS A 130 -0.81 -16.30 8.98
CA CYS A 130 -0.34 -15.15 8.19
C CYS A 130 -0.74 -13.83 8.86
N GLY A 131 0.22 -12.91 9.00
CA GLY A 131 -0.03 -11.56 9.50
C GLY A 131 -0.20 -10.57 8.36
N ASP A 132 -1.12 -9.62 8.50
CA ASP A 132 -1.34 -8.59 7.47
C ASP A 132 -0.35 -7.41 7.60
N SER A 133 -0.08 -6.98 8.83
CA SER A 133 0.87 -5.90 9.13
C SER A 133 1.57 -6.09 10.47
N PRO A 134 2.77 -5.50 10.67
CA PRO A 134 3.53 -5.63 11.91
C PRO A 134 2.87 -4.94 13.12
N TRP A 135 1.88 -4.08 12.89
CA TRP A 135 1.19 -3.32 13.94
C TRP A 135 -0.10 -3.97 14.41
N LYS A 136 -0.54 -5.07 13.76
CA LYS A 136 -1.77 -5.78 14.09
C LYS A 136 -1.45 -7.07 14.82
N THR A 137 -2.28 -7.41 15.80
CA THR A 137 -2.23 -8.67 16.54
C THR A 137 -3.26 -9.69 16.03
N SER A 138 -3.61 -9.61 14.75
CA SER A 138 -4.49 -10.56 14.07
C SER A 138 -3.71 -11.43 13.10
N LEU A 139 -3.92 -12.73 13.17
CA LEU A 139 -3.38 -13.72 12.24
C LEU A 139 -4.53 -14.40 11.51
N ARG A 140 -4.34 -14.66 10.22
CA ARG A 140 -5.25 -15.49 9.43
C ARG A 140 -4.69 -16.90 9.32
N ARG A 141 -5.51 -17.90 9.64
CA ARG A 141 -5.18 -19.30 9.43
C ARG A 141 -5.38 -19.65 7.97
N THR A 142 -4.29 -19.89 7.25
CA THR A 142 -4.30 -20.29 5.83
C THR A 142 -3.90 -21.74 5.68
N THR A 143 -4.36 -22.36 4.60
CA THR A 143 -4.02 -23.75 4.25
C THR A 143 -3.24 -23.82 2.96
N THR A 144 -2.43 -24.85 2.77
CA THR A 144 -1.73 -25.09 1.51
C THR A 144 -1.71 -26.57 1.13
N ALA A 145 -1.72 -26.85 -0.17
CA ALA A 145 -1.62 -28.20 -0.71
C ALA A 145 -0.21 -28.80 -0.58
N ASP A 146 0.83 -27.97 -0.40
CA ASP A 146 2.22 -28.40 -0.22
C ASP A 146 2.57 -28.53 1.26
N ARG A 147 3.68 -29.23 1.57
CA ARG A 147 4.20 -29.26 2.94
C ARG A 147 5.16 -28.09 3.12
N ILE A 148 5.07 -27.41 4.26
CA ILE A 148 5.97 -26.32 4.60
C ILE A 148 7.19 -26.89 5.33
N ASP A 149 8.30 -26.96 4.61
CA ASP A 149 9.59 -27.31 5.19
C ASP A 149 10.31 -26.03 5.64
N ARG A 150 10.80 -26.01 6.89
CA ARG A 150 11.54 -24.87 7.46
C ARG A 150 12.86 -24.71 6.72
N THR A 151 12.86 -23.86 5.71
CA THR A 151 14.05 -23.52 4.91
C THR A 151 14.63 -22.19 5.42
N PRO A 152 15.97 -22.05 5.52
CA PRO A 152 16.60 -20.77 5.84
C PRO A 152 16.21 -19.67 4.84
N SER A 153 16.09 -18.42 5.29
CA SER A 153 15.95 -17.29 4.36
C SER A 153 17.26 -17.08 3.59
N GLY A 154 17.15 -16.86 2.29
CA GLY A 154 18.29 -16.84 1.36
C GLY A 154 18.78 -15.44 0.96
N ALA A 155 18.36 -14.37 1.62
CA ALA A 155 18.70 -13.00 1.23
C ALA A 155 18.79 -12.03 2.41
N GLU A 156 19.42 -10.88 2.18
CA GLU A 156 19.36 -9.73 3.08
C GLU A 156 17.90 -9.29 3.25
N ALA A 157 17.38 -9.42 4.47
CA ALA A 157 15.98 -9.16 4.75
C ALA A 157 15.64 -7.67 4.55
N GLU A 158 14.46 -7.39 4.02
CA GLU A 158 13.86 -6.05 3.93
C GLU A 158 12.75 -5.90 4.97
N PRO A 159 12.58 -4.74 5.63
CA PRO A 159 11.55 -4.57 6.63
C PRO A 159 10.15 -4.95 6.12
N TRP A 160 9.42 -5.65 6.97
CA TRP A 160 7.99 -5.88 6.81
C TRP A 160 7.23 -4.55 6.77
N GLY A 161 7.61 -3.63 7.65
CA GLY A 161 7.08 -2.27 7.72
C GLY A 161 8.08 -1.28 8.32
N LEU A 162 7.79 0.00 8.15
CA LEU A 162 8.63 1.13 8.54
C LEU A 162 7.78 2.15 9.30
N GLU A 163 8.31 2.71 10.36
CA GLU A 163 7.84 3.96 10.96
C GLU A 163 8.85 5.06 10.65
N LEU A 164 8.38 6.14 10.04
CA LEU A 164 9.21 7.26 9.60
C LEU A 164 9.24 8.39 10.65
N ALA A 165 10.24 9.27 10.56
CA ALA A 165 10.41 10.39 11.49
C ALA A 165 9.25 11.39 11.46
N ASP A 166 8.52 11.46 10.35
CA ASP A 166 7.29 12.25 10.20
C ASP A 166 6.03 11.52 10.70
N GLY A 167 6.19 10.36 11.36
CA GLY A 167 5.13 9.56 11.96
C GLY A 167 4.44 8.56 11.03
N ALA A 168 4.78 8.55 9.74
CA ALA A 168 4.12 7.67 8.78
C ALA A 168 4.46 6.19 8.98
N LYS A 169 3.45 5.34 8.80
CA LYS A 169 3.59 3.87 8.81
C LYS A 169 3.53 3.33 7.40
N CYS A 170 4.66 2.83 6.92
CA CYS A 170 4.79 2.33 5.56
C CYS A 170 4.94 0.82 5.53
N ARG A 171 4.03 0.13 4.84
CA ARG A 171 3.97 -1.33 4.74
C ARG A 171 4.54 -1.78 3.40
N ARG A 172 5.43 -2.79 3.44
CA ARG A 172 6.07 -3.33 2.25
C ARG A 172 5.02 -3.75 1.23
N ARG A 173 5.29 -3.46 -0.04
CA ARG A 173 4.45 -3.89 -1.15
C ARG A 173 4.31 -5.41 -1.18
N ASN A 174 3.07 -5.88 -1.24
CA ASN A 174 2.72 -7.27 -1.47
C ASN A 174 1.88 -7.40 -2.75
N GLY A 175 2.57 -7.51 -3.89
CA GLY A 175 1.92 -7.65 -5.20
C GLY A 175 1.08 -6.47 -5.63
N GLY A 176 0.10 -6.76 -6.51
CA GLY A 176 -0.82 -5.78 -7.10
C GLY A 176 -0.18 -4.86 -8.15
N SER A 177 -1.04 -4.25 -8.96
CA SER A 177 -0.65 -3.13 -9.83
C SER A 177 -0.57 -1.86 -8.99
N TRP A 178 0.54 -1.13 -9.11
CA TRP A 178 0.76 0.13 -8.42
C TRP A 178 0.96 1.23 -9.46
N PRO A 179 0.56 2.48 -9.16
CA PRO A 179 0.86 3.61 -10.02
C PRO A 179 2.38 3.82 -10.14
N GLY A 180 2.80 4.62 -11.11
CA GLY A 180 4.23 4.85 -11.39
C GLY A 180 4.57 6.33 -11.48
N ARG A 181 5.74 6.62 -12.04
CA ARG A 181 6.34 7.95 -12.17
C ARG A 181 7.19 7.99 -13.45
N ALA A 182 7.33 9.18 -14.05
CA ALA A 182 8.14 9.38 -15.25
C ALA A 182 9.65 9.13 -15.02
N ASP A 183 10.13 9.35 -13.80
CA ASP A 183 11.54 9.20 -13.40
C ASP A 183 11.99 7.73 -13.23
N GLY A 184 11.09 6.77 -13.45
CA GLY A 184 11.37 5.34 -13.37
C GLY A 184 11.45 4.78 -11.94
N LEU A 185 11.23 5.60 -10.91
CA LEU A 185 11.13 5.14 -9.54
C LEU A 185 9.79 4.44 -9.30
N ALA A 186 9.80 3.37 -8.52
CA ALA A 186 8.62 2.56 -8.22
C ALA A 186 8.34 2.48 -6.72
N GLY A 187 7.06 2.34 -6.37
CA GLY A 187 6.64 2.10 -4.99
C GLY A 187 7.10 0.74 -4.46
N ALA A 188 7.80 0.78 -3.34
CA ALA A 188 8.26 -0.38 -2.57
C ALA A 188 7.50 -0.55 -1.25
N TYR A 189 7.02 0.54 -0.65
CA TYR A 189 6.11 0.54 0.51
C TYR A 189 4.99 1.56 0.28
N HIS A 190 3.78 1.27 0.75
CA HIS A 190 2.69 2.23 0.81
C HIS A 190 2.61 2.74 2.24
N CYS A 191 2.47 4.05 2.40
CA CYS A 191 2.29 4.65 3.71
C CYS A 191 0.80 4.80 4.03
N ASP A 192 0.48 4.95 5.30
CA ASP A 192 -0.86 5.30 5.81
C ASP A 192 -1.27 6.75 5.53
N ARG A 193 -0.75 7.32 4.44
CA ARG A 193 -1.01 8.66 3.93
C ARG A 193 -1.32 8.56 2.44
N GLU A 194 -2.28 9.37 2.00
CA GLU A 194 -2.67 9.42 0.60
C GLU A 194 -1.48 9.79 -0.29
N ASP A 195 -1.29 9.06 -1.38
CA ASP A 195 -0.26 9.28 -2.38
C ASP A 195 1.18 9.42 -1.84
N VAL A 196 1.51 8.79 -0.71
CA VAL A 196 2.88 8.73 -0.20
C VAL A 196 3.40 7.30 -0.20
N PHE A 197 4.52 7.13 -0.88
CA PHE A 197 5.17 5.84 -1.05
C PHE A 197 6.65 5.94 -0.69
N VAL A 198 7.21 4.85 -0.17
CA VAL A 198 8.66 4.66 -0.18
C VAL A 198 9.06 4.15 -1.56
N LEU A 199 10.03 4.80 -2.18
CA LEU A 199 10.42 4.59 -3.57
C LEU A 199 11.69 3.76 -3.69
N SER A 200 11.80 3.01 -4.78
CA SER A 200 12.98 2.23 -5.16
C SER A 200 13.36 2.51 -6.61
N GLY A 201 14.67 2.52 -6.88
CA GLY A 201 15.27 2.69 -8.20
C GLY A 201 16.20 1.54 -8.60
N GLY A 202 15.95 0.32 -8.11
CA GLY A 202 16.74 -0.88 -8.45
C GLY A 202 17.92 -1.19 -7.52
N GLY A 203 18.17 -0.35 -6.51
CA GLY A 203 19.04 -0.66 -5.37
C GLY A 203 18.26 -1.01 -4.09
N PRO A 204 18.95 -1.14 -2.94
CA PRO A 204 18.31 -1.31 -1.64
C PRO A 204 17.29 -0.20 -1.39
N VAL A 205 16.11 -0.57 -0.92
CA VAL A 205 15.02 0.40 -0.68
C VAL A 205 15.32 1.26 0.55
N VAL A 206 15.89 0.62 1.57
CA VAL A 206 16.29 1.26 2.82
C VAL A 206 17.81 1.44 2.78
N ASN A 207 18.28 2.68 2.92
CA ASN A 207 19.69 2.96 3.09
C ASN A 207 20.10 2.69 4.54
N ARG A 208 20.90 1.63 4.75
CA ARG A 208 21.38 1.16 6.06
C ARG A 208 22.88 1.39 6.27
N THR A 209 23.50 2.26 5.48
CA THR A 209 24.95 2.53 5.53
C THR A 209 25.39 3.17 6.85
N ASN A 210 24.49 3.87 7.55
CA ASN A 210 24.69 4.44 8.87
C ASN A 210 23.68 3.84 9.87
N PRO A 211 23.88 3.97 11.20
CA PRO A 211 22.92 3.52 12.20
C PRO A 211 21.54 4.17 12.09
N ALA A 212 21.47 5.44 11.67
CA ALA A 212 20.23 6.12 11.31
C ALA A 212 19.88 5.78 9.86
N TRP A 213 18.91 4.88 9.65
CA TRP A 213 18.51 4.44 8.32
C TRP A 213 17.63 5.49 7.65
N THR A 214 17.70 5.58 6.33
CA THR A 214 16.86 6.50 5.56
C THR A 214 16.17 5.80 4.40
N VAL A 215 15.07 6.39 3.95
CA VAL A 215 14.34 5.99 2.75
C VAL A 215 14.00 7.21 1.91
N LYS A 216 13.76 7.00 0.63
CA LYS A 216 13.24 8.02 -0.28
C LYS A 216 11.73 7.93 -0.34
N ILE A 217 11.03 9.03 -0.09
CA ILE A 217 9.56 9.10 -0.21
C ILE A 217 9.10 10.05 -1.33
N GLY A 218 7.93 9.76 -1.89
CA GLY A 218 7.26 10.61 -2.85
C GLY A 218 5.96 9.99 -3.39
N GLY A 219 5.28 10.71 -4.27
CA GLY A 219 4.01 10.26 -4.86
C GLY A 219 4.15 9.33 -6.07
N LEU A 220 3.04 8.70 -6.44
CA LEU A 220 2.92 7.90 -7.67
C LEU A 220 1.61 8.32 -8.34
N SER A 221 1.51 8.24 -9.67
CA SER A 221 0.28 8.50 -10.41
C SER A 221 0.00 7.44 -11.47
N ALA A 222 -1.28 7.29 -11.82
CA ALA A 222 -1.72 6.28 -12.78
C ALA A 222 -1.24 6.55 -14.22
N ASP A 223 -0.98 7.82 -14.54
CA ASP A 223 -0.46 8.28 -15.84
C ASP A 223 1.07 8.29 -15.91
N ASN A 224 1.77 7.87 -14.84
CA ASN A 224 3.22 7.94 -14.71
C ASN A 224 3.76 9.36 -14.92
N GLY A 225 3.10 10.35 -14.31
CA GLY A 225 3.44 11.75 -14.43
C GLY A 225 4.78 12.12 -13.78
N ASP A 226 5.16 13.38 -13.97
CA ASP A 226 6.31 13.99 -13.32
C ASP A 226 5.99 14.33 -11.87
N PHE A 227 6.95 14.07 -10.98
CA PHE A 227 6.87 14.39 -9.56
C PHE A 227 8.14 15.13 -9.13
N PRO A 228 8.08 15.91 -8.03
CA PRO A 228 9.29 16.44 -7.42
C PRO A 228 10.28 15.31 -7.06
N PRO A 229 11.58 15.63 -6.99
CA PRO A 229 12.58 14.69 -6.49
C PRO A 229 12.15 14.08 -5.14
N PRO A 230 12.41 12.78 -4.90
CA PRO A 230 12.06 12.15 -3.64
C PRO A 230 12.77 12.82 -2.45
N ALA A 231 12.06 12.93 -1.34
CA ALA A 231 12.62 13.41 -0.08
C ALA A 231 13.27 12.24 0.68
N ASP A 232 14.45 12.46 1.26
CA ASP A 232 15.05 11.52 2.19
C ASP A 232 14.41 11.71 3.58
N VAL A 233 13.92 10.62 4.17
CA VAL A 233 13.30 10.62 5.50
C VAL A 233 13.90 9.51 6.33
N ARG A 234 14.20 9.81 7.60
CA ARG A 234 14.73 8.83 8.54
C ARG A 234 13.67 7.79 8.92
N VAL A 235 14.11 6.56 9.02
CA VAL A 235 13.35 5.45 9.60
C VAL A 235 13.58 5.44 11.10
N VAL A 236 12.52 5.64 11.88
CA VAL A 236 12.56 5.55 13.34
C VAL A 236 12.52 4.10 13.78
N LYS A 237 11.63 3.29 13.17
CA LYS A 237 11.53 1.85 13.44
C LYS A 237 11.44 1.04 12.15
N ALA A 238 12.16 -0.08 12.13
CA ALA A 238 12.08 -1.07 11.06
C ALA A 238 11.62 -2.41 11.64
N TYR A 239 10.48 -2.89 11.16
CA TYR A 239 9.87 -4.13 11.62
C TYR A 239 10.27 -5.27 10.71
N PHE A 240 10.80 -6.35 11.25
CA PHE A 240 11.05 -7.61 10.54
C PHE A 240 10.17 -8.70 11.13
N ALA A 241 9.89 -9.74 10.35
CA ALA A 241 9.20 -10.92 10.85
C ALA A 241 10.24 -11.96 11.27
N ALA A 242 10.14 -12.46 12.49
CA ALA A 242 11.04 -13.47 13.03
C ALA A 242 10.27 -14.69 13.51
N SER A 243 10.97 -15.81 13.62
CA SER A 243 10.50 -17.02 14.30
C SER A 243 11.23 -17.14 15.64
N PRO A 244 10.61 -17.75 16.67
CA PRO A 244 11.31 -18.15 17.89
C PRO A 244 12.49 -19.09 17.60
#